data_AF-A0A954TH45-F1
#
_entry.id   AF-A0A954TH45-F1
#
_cell.length_a   1.000
_cell.length_b   1.000
_cell.length_c   1.000
_cell.angle_alpha   90.00
_cell.angle_beta   90.00
_cell.angle_gamma   90.00
#
_symmetry.space_group_name_H-M   'P 1'
#
loop_
_entity.id
_entity.type
_entity.pdbx_description
1 polymer ?
#
loop_
_entity_poly.entity_id
_entity_poly.type
_entity_poly.pdbx_seq_one_letter_code
_entity_poly.pdbx_strand_id
1 'polypeptide(L)'
;MNVLSKIKLALFALLTLLLIIIVFQNLSEIEVRLLFATMTMPQAALIATMLLVGFLMGLFANAMWRISSWRSAAKANRSRGSS
;
A
#
# COMPACT_ATOMS: atom_id res chain seq x y z
N MET A 1 31.95 -26.92 -5.09
CA MET A 1 31.20 -25.67 -4.81
C MET A 1 32.22 -24.57 -4.51
N ASN A 2 32.32 -23.58 -5.39
CA ASN A 2 33.42 -22.60 -5.38
C ASN A 2 33.29 -21.66 -4.17
N VAL A 3 34.40 -21.15 -3.65
CA VAL A 3 34.43 -20.26 -2.47
C VAL A 3 33.52 -19.04 -2.65
N LEU A 4 33.50 -18.48 -3.86
CA LEU A 4 32.60 -17.39 -4.26
C LEU A 4 31.11 -17.74 -4.08
N SER A 5 30.71 -18.97 -4.39
CA SER A 5 29.33 -19.42 -4.23
C SER A 5 28.93 -19.52 -2.75
N LYS A 6 29.86 -19.95 -1.89
CA LYS A 6 29.63 -20.02 -0.44
C LYS A 6 29.47 -18.64 0.19
N ILE A 7 30.30 -17.66 -0.24
CA ILE A 7 30.21 -16.27 0.22
C ILE A 7 28.88 -15.64 -0.22
N LYS A 8 28.47 -15.82 -1.49
CA LYS A 8 27.18 -15.32 -1.98
C LYS A 8 26.00 -15.89 -1.20
N LEU A 9 26.04 -17.19 -0.88
CA LEU A 9 24.99 -17.85 -0.12
C LEU A 9 24.95 -17.36 1.34
N ALA A 10 26.12 -17.20 1.98
CA ALA A 10 26.22 -16.64 3.33
C ALA A 10 25.73 -15.18 3.37
N LEU A 11 26.07 -14.37 2.37
CA LEU A 11 25.61 -12.99 2.25
C LEU A 11 24.09 -12.92 2.05
N PHE A 12 23.54 -13.78 1.20
CA PHE A 12 22.10 -13.87 0.98
C PHE A 12 21.35 -14.30 2.25
N ALA A 13 21.87 -15.30 2.97
CA ALA A 13 21.32 -15.73 4.25
C ALA A 13 21.37 -14.60 5.29
N LEU A 14 22.49 -13.88 5.36
CA LEU A 14 22.66 -12.74 6.26
C LEU A 14 21.67 -11.61 5.96
N LEU A 15 21.53 -11.23 4.69
CA LEU A 15 20.57 -10.21 4.25
C LEU A 15 19.13 -10.60 4.56
N THR A 16 18.78 -11.86 4.29
CA THR A 16 17.45 -12.40 4.57
C THR A 16 17.16 -12.36 6.07
N LEU A 17 18.13 -12.77 6.90
CA LEU A 17 18.00 -12.71 8.36
C LEU A 17 17.84 -11.27 8.85
N LEU A 18 18.63 -10.33 8.31
CA LEU A 18 18.52 -8.91 8.65
C LEU A 18 17.14 -8.35 8.31
N LEU A 19 16.60 -8.70 7.14
CA LEU A 19 15.26 -8.27 6.71
C LEU A 19 14.20 -8.75 7.71
N ILE A 20 14.25 -10.03 8.09
CA ILE A 20 13.32 -10.61 9.08
C ILE A 20 13.43 -9.86 10.41
N ILE A 21 14.65 -9.62 10.89
CA ILE A 21 14.90 -8.87 12.13
C ILE A 21 14.32 -7.46 12.04
N ILE A 22 14.53 -6.74 10.93
CA ILE A 22 14.01 -5.39 10.74
C ILE A 22 12.48 -5.39 10.78
N VAL A 23 11.83 -6.37 10.13
CA VAL A 23 10.38 -6.54 10.18
C VAL A 23 9.92 -6.83 11.60
N PHE A 24 10.53 -7.80 12.29
CA PHE A 24 10.19 -8.16 13.67
C PHE A 24 10.46 -7.03 14.67
N GLN A 25 11.50 -6.22 14.48
CA GLN A 25 11.73 -5.02 15.30
C GLN A 25 10.71 -3.91 14.99
N ASN A 26 10.24 -3.81 13.74
CA ASN A 26 9.13 -2.95 13.36
C ASN A 26 7.76 -3.50 13.81
N LEU A 27 7.70 -4.64 14.51
CA LEU A 27 6.53 -5.04 15.29
C LEU A 27 6.49 -4.36 16.68
N SER A 28 7.41 -3.41 16.95
CA SER A 28 7.34 -2.57 18.14
C SER A 28 5.93 -2.03 18.35
N GLU A 29 5.39 -2.26 19.54
CA GLU A 29 4.05 -1.82 19.92
C GLU A 29 4.06 -0.29 20.05
N ILE A 30 3.24 0.36 19.24
CA ILE A 30 3.02 1.80 19.31
C ILE A 30 1.64 2.05 19.90
N GLU A 31 1.57 2.98 20.86
CA GLU A 31 0.30 3.50 21.35
C GLU A 31 -0.30 4.46 20.33
N VAL A 32 -1.53 4.17 19.92
CA VAL A 32 -2.29 4.99 18.97
C VAL A 32 -3.48 5.57 19.70
N ARG A 33 -3.49 6.90 19.79
CA ARG A 33 -4.56 7.67 20.43
C ARG A 33 -5.52 8.19 19.38
N LEU A 34 -6.66 7.52 19.27
CA LEU A 34 -7.83 8.03 18.57
C LEU A 34 -8.60 8.99 19.50
N LEU A 35 -9.52 9.76 18.91
CA LEU A 35 -10.25 10.86 19.58
C LEU A 35 -10.83 10.49 20.97
N PHE A 36 -11.22 9.24 21.19
CA PHE A 36 -11.71 8.73 22.49
C PHE A 36 -11.21 7.32 22.84
N ALA A 37 -10.20 6.81 22.13
CA ALA A 37 -9.73 5.43 22.31
C ALA A 37 -8.22 5.35 22.19
N THR A 38 -7.56 4.69 23.14
CA THR A 38 -6.15 4.35 23.07
C THR A 38 -6.04 2.88 22.72
N MET A 39 -5.37 2.57 21.61
CA MET A 39 -5.16 1.21 21.15
C MET A 39 -3.67 0.98 20.94
N THR A 40 -3.13 -0.11 21.46
CA THR A 40 -1.76 -0.54 21.15
C THR A 40 -1.80 -1.42 19.91
N MET A 41 -0.96 -1.11 18.93
CA MET A 41 -0.80 -1.96 17.75
C MET A 41 0.64 -1.94 17.24
N PRO A 42 1.09 -3.02 16.57
CA PRO A 42 2.42 -3.05 15.98
C PRO A 42 2.59 -1.94 14.94
N GLN A 43 3.75 -1.27 14.92
CA GLN A 43 4.05 -0.21 13.95
C GLN A 43 3.82 -0.65 12.50
N ALA A 44 4.28 -1.85 12.14
CA ALA A 44 4.08 -2.41 10.80
C ALA A 44 2.60 -2.54 10.43
N ALA A 45 1.74 -2.92 11.38
CA ALA A 45 0.29 -3.05 11.13
C ALA A 45 -0.34 -1.68 10.88
N LEU A 46 0.09 -0.64 11.60
CA LEU A 46 -0.38 0.73 11.40
C LEU A 46 -0.01 1.25 10.01
N ILE A 47 1.24 1.07 9.59
CA ILE A 47 1.72 1.49 8.26
C ILE A 47 0.98 0.74 7.16
N ALA A 48 0.84 -0.58 7.28
CA ALA A 48 0.10 -1.39 6.31
C ALA A 48 -1.37 -0.95 6.19
N THR A 49 -2.02 -0.65 7.32
CA THR A 49 -3.41 -0.17 7.34
C THR A 49 -3.54 1.18 6.66
N MET A 50 -2.65 2.13 6.97
CA MET A 50 -2.64 3.45 6.33
C MET A 50 -2.42 3.37 4.82
N LEU A 51 -1.49 2.51 4.38
CA LEU A 51 -1.23 2.26 2.96
C LEU A 51 -2.47 1.72 2.26
N LEU A 52 -3.13 0.74 2.87
CA LEU A 52 -4.32 0.09 2.32
C LEU A 52 -5.49 1.07 2.21
N VAL A 53 -5.71 1.90 3.24
CA VAL A 53 -6.74 2.95 3.21
C VAL A 53 -6.48 3.96 2.09
N GLY A 54 -5.25 4.47 1.98
CA GLY A 54 -4.88 5.42 0.91
C GLY A 54 -5.03 4.82 -0.49
N PHE A 55 -4.61 3.55 -0.66
CA PHE A 55 -4.74 2.83 -1.92
C PHE A 55 -6.21 2.64 -2.34
N LEU A 56 -7.07 2.20 -1.41
CA LEU A 56 -8.49 2.02 -1.66
C LEU A 56 -9.19 3.35 -1.99
N MET A 57 -8.84 4.44 -1.28
CA MET A 57 -9.33 5.78 -1.61
C MET A 57 -8.93 6.21 -3.03
N GLY A 58 -7.67 5.96 -3.42
CA GLY A 58 -7.18 6.25 -4.77
C GLY A 58 -7.93 5.45 -5.85
N LEU A 59 -8.13 4.15 -5.64
CA LEU A 59 -8.93 3.31 -6.54
C LEU A 59 -10.36 3.84 -6.68
N PHE A 60 -10.99 4.21 -5.56
CA PHE A 60 -12.34 4.74 -5.54
C PHE A 60 -12.46 6.07 -6.30
N ALA A 61 -11.52 7.00 -6.07
CA ALA A 61 -11.46 8.28 -6.76
C ALA A 61 -11.29 8.09 -8.28
N ASN A 62 -10.40 7.18 -8.70
CA ASN A 62 -10.18 6.86 -10.11
C ASN A 62 -11.43 6.25 -10.76
N ALA A 63 -12.10 5.32 -10.08
CA ALA A 63 -13.35 4.72 -10.56
C ALA A 63 -14.45 5.79 -10.74
N MET A 64 -14.59 6.70 -9.78
CA MET A 64 -15.55 7.81 -9.84
C MET A 64 -15.26 8.74 -11.02
N TRP A 65 -14.00 9.10 -11.25
CA TRP A 65 -13.59 9.92 -12.38
C TRP A 65 -13.90 9.24 -13.72
N ARG A 66 -13.60 7.94 -13.85
CA ARG A 66 -13.84 7.17 -15.07
C ARG A 66 -15.33 7.08 -15.43
N ILE A 67 -16.21 6.93 -14.43
CA ILE A 67 -17.66 6.92 -14.65
C ILE A 67 -18.16 8.30 -15.06
N SER A 68 -17.64 9.36 -14.44
CA SER A 68 -17.99 10.75 -14.77
C SER A 68 -17.63 11.12 -16.21
N SER A 69 -16.46 10.69 -16.70
CA SER A 69 -16.01 11.03 -18.05
C SER A 69 -16.89 10.41 -19.14
N TRP A 70 -17.45 9.21 -18.91
CA TRP A 70 -18.37 8.57 -19.86
C TRP A 70 -19.72 9.31 -19.96
N ARG A 71 -20.19 9.89 -18.85
CA ARG A 71 -21.43 10.71 -18.84
C ARG A 71 -21.25 12.01 -19.62
N SER A 72 -20.06 12.63 -19.52
CA SER A 72 -19.72 13.84 -20.27
C SER A 72 -19.61 13.58 -21.78
N ALA A 73 -19.00 12.47 -22.17
CA ALA A 73 -18.93 12.05 -23.58
C ALA A 73 -20.31 11.71 -24.16
N ALA A 74 -21.18 11.05 -23.41
CA ALA A 74 -22.52 10.68 -23.85
C ALA A 74 -23.44 11.91 -24.08
N LYS A 75 -23.31 12.97 -23.26
CA LYS A 75 -24.05 14.22 -23.47
C LYS A 75 -23.61 14.95 -24.74
N ALA A 76 -22.31 14.99 -25.03
CA ALA A 76 -21.76 15.69 -26.19
C ALA A 76 -22.22 15.10 -27.53
N ASN A 77 -22.45 13.78 -27.60
CA ASN A 77 -22.97 13.14 -28.82
C ASN A 77 -24.48 13.39 -29.03
N ARG A 78 -25.28 13.53 -27.97
CA ARG A 78 -26.72 13.81 -28.11
C ARG A 78 -27.02 15.20 -28.67
N SER A 79 -26.20 16.20 -28.36
CA SER A 79 -26.36 17.57 -28.89
C SER A 79 -25.91 17.71 -30.34
N ARG A 80 -25.12 16.77 -30.88
CA ARG A 80 -24.65 16.78 -32.27
C ARG A 80 -25.58 16.04 -33.24
N GLY A 81 -26.37 15.08 -32.76
CA GLY A 81 -27.32 14.32 -33.58
C GLY A 81 -28.71 14.98 -33.73
N SER A 82 -28.94 16.15 -33.12
CA SER A 82 -30.19 16.91 -33.20
C SER A 82 -30.08 18.19 -34.05
N SER A 83 -29.00 18.34 -34.82
CA SER A 83 -28.79 19.39 -35.83
C SER A 83 -28.63 18.74 -37.19
#